data_AF-A0A352VQ11-F1
#
_entry.id   AF-A0A352VQ11-F1
#
_cell.length_a   1.000
_cell.length_b   1.000
_cell.length_c   1.000
_cell.angle_alpha   90.00
_cell.angle_beta   90.00
_cell.angle_gamma   90.00
#
_symmetry.space_group_name_H-M   'P 1'
#
loop_
_entity.id
_entity.type
_entity.pdbx_description
1 polymer ?
#
loop_
_entity_poly.entity_id
_entity_poly.type
_entity_poly.pdbx_seq_one_letter_code
_entity_poly.pdbx_strand_id
1 'polypeptide(L)'
;YEEQFRVSMAVADTVTRLRGAIDRLEEVDAQVDSLIAWAESAGSRADDAAERARAFQTTTEALQRRLTSYRTDEGPSGVRTIAGLDRQYGSLLGSLNGGGGYGAGSTEGPPTAGALQRKRDLDAQWGALSGSLADLLVEDLAALNVEVERLGGPVIEVIR
;
A
#
# COMPACT_ATOMS: atom_id res chain seq x y z
N TYR A 1 24.51 8.78 17.80
CA TYR A 1 23.99 7.44 18.15
C TYR A 1 22.46 7.43 18.26
N GLU A 2 21.88 8.14 19.23
CA GLU A 2 20.42 8.14 19.47
C GLU A 2 19.58 8.57 18.27
N GLU A 3 19.99 9.63 17.55
CA GLU A 3 19.23 10.12 16.40
C GLU A 3 19.22 9.12 15.23
N GLN A 4 20.36 8.49 14.94
CA GLN A 4 20.46 7.49 13.88
C GLN A 4 19.60 6.27 14.19
N PHE A 5 19.69 5.77 15.43
CA PHE A 5 18.87 4.67 15.90
C PHE A 5 17.38 5.01 15.82
N ARG A 6 16.98 6.19 16.31
CA ARG A 6 15.59 6.67 16.26
C ARG A 6 15.05 6.74 14.82
N VAL A 7 15.85 7.26 13.88
CA VAL A 7 15.46 7.35 12.47
C VAL A 7 15.36 5.97 11.82
N SER A 8 16.32 5.07 12.06
CA SER A 8 16.25 3.70 11.56
C SER A 8 15.02 2.96 12.09
N MET A 9 14.71 3.10 13.38
CA MET A 9 13.51 2.50 13.97
C MET A 9 12.22 3.06 13.38
N ALA A 10 12.14 4.38 13.15
CA ALA A 10 10.99 4.99 12.50
C ALA A 10 10.80 4.48 11.06
N VAL A 11 11.89 4.31 10.30
CA VAL A 11 11.85 3.73 8.95
C VAL A 11 11.42 2.26 9.00
N ALA A 12 11.94 1.47 9.94
CA ALA A 12 11.57 0.07 10.11
C ALA A 12 10.10 -0.11 10.50
N ASP A 13 9.57 0.75 11.37
CA ASP A 13 8.14 0.77 11.71
C ASP A 13 7.28 1.07 10.47
N THR A 14 7.64 2.07 9.66
CA THR A 14 6.94 2.34 8.40
C THR A 14 7.00 1.16 7.43
N VAL A 15 8.13 0.45 7.33
CA VAL A 15 8.23 -0.78 6.51
C VAL A 15 7.23 -1.84 6.98
N THR A 16 7.10 -2.05 8.30
CA THR A 16 6.12 -2.99 8.86
C THR A 16 4.69 -2.58 8.54
N ARG A 17 4.35 -1.29 8.68
CA ARG A 17 3.04 -0.75 8.32
C ARG A 17 2.72 -0.91 6.83
N LEU A 18 3.71 -0.68 5.96
CA LEU A 18 3.57 -0.87 4.52
C LEU A 18 3.26 -2.33 4.17
N ARG A 19 3.96 -3.29 4.80
CA ARG A 19 3.68 -4.72 4.60
C ARG A 19 2.26 -5.07 5.04
N GLY A 20 1.86 -4.66 6.24
CA GLY A 20 0.48 -4.89 6.71
C GLY A 20 -0.58 -4.25 5.80
N ALA A 21 -0.30 -3.10 5.20
CA ALA A 21 -1.19 -2.49 4.22
C ALA A 21 -1.27 -3.29 2.91
N ILE A 22 -0.15 -3.85 2.44
CA ILE A 22 -0.12 -4.73 1.27
C ILE A 22 -0.92 -6.01 1.54
N ASP A 23 -0.63 -6.69 2.65
CA ASP A 23 -1.29 -7.94 3.02
C ASP A 23 -2.82 -7.73 3.15
N ARG A 24 -3.24 -6.63 3.76
CA ARG A 24 -4.66 -6.25 3.87
C ARG A 24 -5.32 -6.01 2.51
N LEU A 25 -4.62 -5.39 1.55
CA LEU A 25 -5.17 -5.21 0.21
C LEU A 25 -5.31 -6.55 -0.53
N GLU A 26 -4.36 -7.46 -0.36
CA GLU A 26 -4.43 -8.81 -0.93
C GLU A 26 -5.60 -9.61 -0.35
N GLU A 27 -5.85 -9.51 0.96
CA GLU A 27 -7.01 -10.13 1.60
C GLU A 27 -8.34 -9.56 1.11
N VAL A 28 -8.41 -8.23 0.95
CA VAL A 28 -9.60 -7.56 0.43
C VAL A 28 -9.85 -7.94 -1.03
N ASP A 29 -8.81 -7.97 -1.86
CA ASP A 29 -8.89 -8.35 -3.27
C ASP A 29 -9.45 -9.78 -3.44
N ALA A 30 -8.95 -10.73 -2.66
CA ALA A 30 -9.46 -12.11 -2.66
C ALA A 30 -10.95 -12.22 -2.26
N GLN A 31 -11.40 -11.38 -1.34
CA GLN A 31 -12.81 -11.31 -0.95
C GLN A 31 -13.67 -10.65 -2.04
N VAL A 32 -13.15 -9.62 -2.71
CA VAL A 32 -13.81 -8.97 -3.86
C VAL A 32 -13.98 -9.94 -5.02
N ASP A 33 -12.97 -10.75 -5.33
CA ASP A 33 -13.07 -11.83 -6.32
C ASP A 33 -14.20 -12.82 -5.99
N SER A 34 -14.30 -13.21 -4.72
CA SER A 34 -15.37 -14.10 -4.24
C SER A 34 -16.75 -13.46 -4.36
N LEU A 35 -16.87 -12.15 -4.09
CA LEU A 35 -18.09 -11.37 -4.26
C LEU A 35 -18.49 -11.28 -5.74
N ILE A 36 -17.55 -11.01 -6.65
CA ILE A 36 -17.80 -10.97 -8.09
C ILE A 36 -18.35 -12.33 -8.56
N ALA A 37 -17.70 -13.43 -8.18
CA ALA A 37 -18.16 -14.77 -8.51
C ALA A 37 -19.56 -15.07 -7.97
N TRP A 38 -19.86 -14.64 -6.75
CA TRP A 38 -21.21 -14.73 -6.19
C TRP A 38 -22.21 -13.90 -7.01
N ALA A 39 -21.89 -12.66 -7.35
CA ALA A 39 -22.78 -11.76 -8.08
C ALA A 39 -23.09 -12.30 -9.49
N GLU A 40 -22.09 -12.87 -10.18
CA GLU A 40 -22.29 -13.56 -11.45
C GLU A 40 -23.23 -14.77 -11.32
N SER A 41 -23.09 -15.55 -10.24
CA SER A 41 -23.99 -16.69 -9.97
C SER A 41 -25.41 -16.27 -9.62
N ALA A 42 -25.57 -15.08 -9.02
CA ALA A 42 -26.85 -14.49 -8.66
C ALA A 42 -27.63 -13.97 -9.89
N GLY A 43 -26.95 -13.77 -11.01
CA GLY A 43 -27.51 -13.31 -12.27
C GLY A 43 -27.89 -11.83 -12.25
N SER A 44 -28.79 -11.42 -13.15
CA SER A 44 -29.07 -10.00 -13.44
C SER A 44 -29.51 -9.15 -12.26
N ARG A 45 -29.94 -9.76 -11.15
CA ARG A 45 -30.27 -9.05 -9.90
C ARG A 45 -29.04 -8.46 -9.19
N ALA A 46 -27.84 -8.86 -9.57
CA ALA A 46 -26.58 -8.48 -8.93
C ALA A 46 -25.54 -7.88 -9.91
N ASP A 47 -25.93 -7.59 -11.16
CA ASP A 47 -25.02 -7.03 -12.17
C ASP A 47 -24.37 -5.70 -11.69
N ASP A 48 -25.17 -4.81 -11.10
CA ASP A 48 -24.68 -3.54 -10.55
C ASP A 48 -23.66 -3.76 -9.41
N ALA A 49 -23.86 -4.79 -8.58
CA ALA A 49 -22.93 -5.14 -7.52
C ALA A 49 -21.62 -5.71 -8.08
N ALA A 50 -21.70 -6.52 -9.14
CA ALA A 50 -20.51 -7.02 -9.84
C ALA A 50 -19.70 -5.89 -10.48
N GLU A 51 -20.36 -4.92 -11.12
CA GLU A 51 -19.68 -3.77 -11.72
C GLU A 51 -18.97 -2.91 -10.66
N ARG A 52 -19.66 -2.61 -9.55
CA ARG A 52 -19.07 -1.88 -8.41
C ARG A 52 -17.89 -2.62 -7.79
N ALA A 53 -18.01 -3.93 -7.61
CA ALA A 53 -16.94 -4.76 -7.08
C ALA A 53 -15.70 -4.73 -8.00
N ARG A 54 -15.88 -4.84 -9.33
CA ARG A 54 -14.78 -4.72 -10.30
C ARG A 54 -14.13 -3.33 -10.30
N ALA A 55 -14.92 -2.27 -10.15
CA ALA A 55 -14.40 -0.92 -10.02
C ALA A 55 -13.58 -0.74 -8.73
N PHE A 56 -14.09 -1.28 -7.62
CA PHE A 56 -13.38 -1.31 -6.34
C PHE A 56 -12.08 -2.11 -6.43
N GLN A 57 -12.11 -3.27 -7.08
CA GLN A 57 -10.94 -4.11 -7.36
C GLN A 57 -9.86 -3.34 -8.14
N THR A 58 -10.26 -2.67 -9.22
CA THR A 58 -9.37 -1.87 -10.06
C THR A 58 -8.64 -0.78 -9.24
N THR A 59 -9.35 -0.13 -8.32
CA THR A 59 -8.77 0.87 -7.42
C THR A 59 -7.82 0.23 -6.41
N THR A 60 -8.20 -0.90 -5.81
CA THR A 60 -7.37 -1.69 -4.88
C THR A 60 -6.06 -2.10 -5.53
N GLU A 61 -6.10 -2.70 -6.72
CA GLU A 61 -4.92 -3.07 -7.50
C GLU A 61 -4.03 -1.87 -7.84
N ALA A 62 -4.63 -0.73 -8.20
CA ALA A 62 -3.88 0.48 -8.51
C ALA A 62 -3.10 0.99 -7.29
N LEU A 63 -3.69 0.93 -6.09
CA LEU A 63 -3.02 1.28 -4.84
C LEU A 63 -1.93 0.27 -4.47
N GLN A 64 -2.22 -1.04 -4.58
CA GLN A 64 -1.23 -2.09 -4.31
C GLN A 64 -0.02 -2.00 -5.25
N ARG A 65 -0.23 -1.67 -6.53
CA ARG A 65 0.88 -1.37 -7.47
C ARG A 65 1.73 -0.20 -6.99
N ARG A 66 1.14 0.88 -6.48
CA ARG A 66 1.93 2.00 -5.94
C ARG A 66 2.76 1.58 -4.71
N LEU A 67 2.28 0.62 -3.92
CA LEU A 67 3.00 0.07 -2.78
C LEU A 67 4.15 -0.85 -3.18
N THR A 68 3.99 -1.66 -4.23
CA THR A 68 4.92 -2.77 -4.60
C THR A 68 5.76 -2.47 -5.84
N SER A 69 5.14 -2.07 -6.94
CA SER A 69 5.74 -1.48 -8.14
C SER A 69 4.71 -1.03 -9.15
N TYR A 70 5.02 0.05 -9.86
CA TYR A 70 4.16 0.58 -10.91
C TYR A 70 4.96 0.96 -12.14
N ARG A 71 4.31 0.97 -13.31
CA ARG A 71 4.89 1.51 -14.54
C ARG A 71 4.46 2.96 -14.73
N THR A 72 5.36 3.77 -15.24
CA THR A 72 5.08 5.15 -15.63
C THR A 72 5.81 5.46 -16.94
N ASP A 73 5.18 6.23 -17.81
CA ASP A 73 5.75 6.82 -19.01
C ASP A 73 6.29 8.24 -18.76
N GLU A 74 6.15 8.75 -17.53
CA GLU A 74 6.69 10.05 -17.14
C GLU A 74 8.21 9.96 -16.98
N GLY A 75 8.92 10.42 -18.02
CA GLY A 75 10.36 10.59 -18.02
C GLY A 75 10.98 10.58 -19.42
N PRO A 76 12.26 10.99 -19.55
CA PRO A 76 12.94 11.09 -20.84
C PRO A 76 13.20 9.73 -21.52
N SER A 77 12.97 8.62 -20.81
CA SER A 77 13.34 7.26 -21.23
C SER A 77 12.14 6.39 -21.64
N GLY A 78 10.92 6.95 -21.70
CA GLY A 78 9.70 6.19 -21.96
C GLY A 78 9.23 5.35 -20.76
N VAL A 79 8.43 4.30 -21.03
CA VAL A 79 7.83 3.44 -20.00
C VAL A 79 8.89 2.77 -19.15
N ARG A 80 8.87 3.01 -17.84
CA ARG A 80 9.77 2.40 -16.85
C ARG A 80 9.00 1.83 -15.66
N THR A 81 9.53 0.76 -15.09
CA THR A 81 9.05 0.20 -13.81
C THR A 81 9.72 0.91 -12.65
N ILE A 82 8.92 1.53 -11.78
CA ILE A 82 9.36 2.18 -10.55
C ILE A 82 9.14 1.21 -9.39
N ALA A 83 10.14 1.14 -8.51
CA ALA A 83 10.03 0.39 -7.27
C ALA A 83 8.93 1.00 -6.38
N GLY A 84 8.06 0.18 -5.81
CA GLY A 84 7.05 0.64 -4.87
C GLY A 84 7.64 1.23 -3.59
N LEU A 85 6.77 1.82 -2.77
CA LEU A 85 7.20 2.38 -1.49
C LEU A 85 7.86 1.33 -0.59
N ASP A 86 7.41 0.07 -0.61
CA ASP A 86 7.99 -1.03 0.16
C ASP A 86 9.51 -1.17 -0.06
N ARG A 87 9.93 -1.21 -1.32
CA ARG A 87 11.32 -1.35 -1.76
C ARG A 87 12.11 -0.07 -1.55
N GLN A 88 11.49 1.09 -1.74
CA GLN A 88 12.13 2.37 -1.51
C GLN A 88 12.46 2.60 -0.02
N TYR A 89 11.54 2.24 0.88
CA TYR A 89 11.79 2.25 2.33
C TYR A 89 12.79 1.16 2.75
N GLY A 90 12.71 -0.04 2.17
CA GLY A 90 13.70 -1.10 2.41
C GLY A 90 15.12 -0.70 2.02
N SER A 91 15.27 -0.01 0.88
CA SER A 91 16.54 0.55 0.44
C SER A 91 17.05 1.64 1.39
N LEU A 92 16.17 2.56 1.84
CA LEU A 92 16.53 3.57 2.83
C LEU A 92 17.01 2.93 4.14
N LEU A 93 16.27 1.94 4.66
CA LEU A 93 16.65 1.20 5.86
C LEU A 93 18.01 0.50 5.69
N GLY A 94 18.21 -0.16 4.56
CA GLY A 94 19.49 -0.79 4.21
C GLY A 94 20.63 0.21 4.18
N SER A 95 20.43 1.40 3.58
CA SER A 95 21.46 2.45 3.55
C SER A 95 21.80 3.00 4.94
N LEU A 96 20.79 3.21 5.79
CA LEU A 96 20.96 3.69 7.16
C LEU A 96 21.72 2.70 8.04
N ASN A 97 21.68 1.40 7.68
CA ASN A 97 22.29 0.31 8.43
C ASN A 97 23.62 -0.19 7.83
N GLY A 98 23.84 -0.09 6.51
CA GLY A 98 24.95 -0.76 5.80
C GLY A 98 25.97 0.15 5.10
N GLY A 99 25.65 1.42 4.82
CA GLY A 99 26.53 2.35 4.08
C GLY A 99 27.56 3.09 4.93
N GLY A 100 27.99 2.50 6.04
CA GLY A 100 28.68 3.18 7.14
C GLY A 100 27.75 3.65 8.26
N GLY A 101 26.60 2.99 8.41
CA GLY A 101 25.70 3.15 9.53
C GLY A 101 25.72 1.95 10.48
N TYR A 102 24.80 1.96 11.44
CA TYR A 102 24.76 1.14 12.67
C TYR A 102 25.15 -0.34 12.53
N GLY A 103 24.83 -1.01 11.42
CA GLY A 103 25.12 -2.44 11.21
C GLY A 103 26.53 -2.77 10.72
N ALA A 104 27.31 -1.80 10.23
CA ALA A 104 28.62 -2.01 9.61
C ALA A 104 29.81 -1.69 10.52
N GLY A 105 29.58 -1.25 11.76
CA GLY A 105 30.64 -0.94 12.73
C GLY A 105 31.61 0.18 12.30
N SER A 106 31.28 0.98 11.28
CA SER A 106 32.08 2.14 10.88
C SER A 106 31.44 3.45 11.33
N THR A 107 32.29 4.47 11.46
CA THR A 107 32.12 5.74 12.21
C THR A 107 30.68 6.24 12.36
N GLU A 108 30.17 6.02 13.57
CA GLU A 108 28.92 6.47 14.17
C GLU A 108 28.68 7.97 13.96
N GLY A 109 27.65 8.34 13.20
CA GLY A 109 27.28 9.72 12.93
C GLY A 109 25.77 9.88 12.70
N PRO A 110 25.19 11.07 12.88
CA PRO A 110 23.79 11.31 12.58
C PRO A 110 23.47 10.98 11.10
N PRO A 111 22.21 10.62 10.76
CA PRO A 111 21.83 10.37 9.37
C PRO A 111 22.21 11.55 8.46
N THR A 112 22.65 11.25 7.24
CA THR A 112 22.99 12.30 6.28
C THR A 112 21.77 13.17 5.97
N ALA A 113 21.99 14.45 5.65
CA ALA A 113 20.91 15.34 5.25
C ALA A 113 20.11 14.78 4.05
N GLY A 114 20.78 14.08 3.14
CA GLY A 114 20.15 13.38 2.03
C GLY A 114 19.24 12.23 2.48
N ALA A 115 19.65 11.42 3.46
CA ALA A 115 18.80 10.36 4.02
C ALA A 115 17.57 10.93 4.74
N LEU A 116 17.74 12.03 5.47
CA LEU A 116 16.63 12.72 6.14
C LEU A 116 15.65 13.37 5.14
N GLN A 117 16.15 13.97 4.06
CA GLN A 117 15.30 14.47 2.98
C GLN A 117 14.55 13.32 2.31
N ARG A 118 15.26 12.24 1.96
CA ARG A 118 14.66 11.07 1.34
C ARG A 118 13.56 10.47 2.20
N LYS A 119 13.78 10.38 3.52
CA LYS A 119 12.74 9.94 4.46
C LYS A 119 11.50 10.84 4.38
N ARG A 120 11.68 12.17 4.44
CA ARG A 120 10.56 13.13 4.36
C ARG A 120 9.76 12.99 3.07
N ASP A 121 10.45 12.81 1.94
CA ASP A 121 9.79 12.62 0.64
C ASP A 121 8.99 11.31 0.59
N LEU A 122 9.52 10.24 1.19
CA LEU A 122 8.83 8.95 1.29
C LEU A 122 7.67 8.99 2.30
N ASP A 123 7.81 9.73 3.41
CA ASP A 123 6.75 9.93 4.40
C ASP A 123 5.58 10.68 3.76
N ALA A 124 5.85 11.71 2.95
CA ALA A 124 4.82 12.46 2.23
C ALA A 124 4.06 11.59 1.23
N GLN A 125 4.78 10.77 0.45
CA GLN A 125 4.16 9.80 -0.47
C GLN A 125 3.33 8.76 0.27
N TRP A 126 3.84 8.23 1.38
CA TRP A 126 3.09 7.29 2.22
C TRP A 126 1.87 7.95 2.85
N GLY A 127 1.96 9.18 3.33
CA GLY A 127 0.83 9.92 3.90
C GLY A 127 -0.31 10.09 2.90
N ALA A 128 0.00 10.49 1.67
CA ALA A 128 -1.00 10.59 0.61
C ALA A 128 -1.65 9.23 0.29
N LEU A 129 -0.83 8.18 0.15
CA LEU A 129 -1.31 6.85 -0.22
C LEU A 129 -2.12 6.18 0.89
N SER A 130 -1.69 6.32 2.15
CA SER A 130 -2.40 5.81 3.31
C SER A 130 -3.73 6.53 3.55
N GLY A 131 -3.82 7.82 3.22
CA GLY A 131 -5.10 8.53 3.16
C GLY A 131 -6.05 7.89 2.15
N SER A 132 -5.61 7.72 0.90
CA SER A 132 -6.43 7.07 -0.14
C SER A 132 -6.83 5.63 0.23
N LEU A 133 -5.96 4.89 0.91
CA LEU A 133 -6.29 3.55 1.41
C LEU A 133 -7.35 3.59 2.51
N ALA A 134 -7.26 4.55 3.42
CA ALA A 134 -8.27 4.72 4.47
C ALA A 134 -9.63 5.07 3.87
N ASP A 135 -9.68 6.02 2.94
CA ASP A 135 -10.90 6.43 2.26
C ASP A 135 -11.55 5.25 1.51
N LEU A 136 -10.76 4.49 0.73
CA LEU A 136 -11.24 3.30 0.02
C LEU A 136 -11.81 2.25 0.98
N LEU A 137 -11.08 1.91 2.05
CA LEU A 137 -11.48 0.83 2.96
C LEU A 137 -12.59 1.23 3.94
N VAL A 138 -12.84 2.52 4.13
CA VAL A 138 -13.90 3.01 5.04
C VAL A 138 -15.16 3.39 4.26
N GLU A 139 -15.04 4.16 3.20
CA GLU A 139 -16.19 4.73 2.50
C GLU A 139 -16.66 3.81 1.37
N ASP A 140 -15.78 3.53 0.40
CA ASP A 140 -16.14 2.76 -0.79
C ASP A 140 -16.49 1.31 -0.44
N LEU A 141 -15.73 0.70 0.48
CA LEU A 141 -16.01 -0.65 0.94
C LEU A 141 -17.33 -0.74 1.72
N ALA A 142 -17.63 0.24 2.58
CA ALA A 142 -18.89 0.26 3.30
C ALA A 142 -20.08 0.43 2.34
N ALA A 143 -19.95 1.29 1.33
CA ALA A 143 -20.98 1.46 0.32
C ALA A 143 -21.21 0.18 -0.51
N LEU A 144 -20.14 -0.53 -0.87
CA LEU A 144 -20.22 -1.83 -1.55
C LEU A 144 -20.90 -2.88 -0.67
N ASN A 145 -20.50 -3.00 0.60
CA ASN A 145 -21.07 -3.96 1.55
C ASN A 145 -22.57 -3.71 1.77
N VAL A 146 -23.00 -2.45 1.94
CA VAL A 146 -24.44 -2.13 2.10
C VAL A 146 -25.27 -2.63 0.92
N GLU A 147 -24.78 -2.44 -0.31
CA GLU A 147 -25.51 -2.91 -1.50
C GLU A 147 -25.51 -4.44 -1.60
N VAL A 148 -24.40 -5.09 -1.29
CA VAL A 148 -24.28 -6.55 -1.35
C VAL A 148 -25.13 -7.22 -0.27
N GLU A 149 -25.15 -6.67 0.95
CA GLU A 149 -26.04 -7.12 2.04
C GLU A 149 -27.51 -7.04 1.64
N ARG A 150 -27.92 -5.94 1.01
CA ARG A 150 -29.30 -5.74 0.52
C ARG A 150 -29.74 -6.84 -0.45
N LEU A 151 -28.78 -7.39 -1.20
CA LEU A 151 -28.99 -8.46 -2.19
C LEU A 151 -28.81 -9.88 -1.59
N GLY A 152 -28.48 -9.98 -0.30
CA GLY A 152 -28.22 -11.23 0.42
C GLY A 152 -26.88 -11.88 0.07
N GLY A 153 -25.88 -11.08 -0.31
CA GLY A 153 -24.55 -11.54 -0.68
C GLY A 153 -23.54 -11.54 0.46
N PRO A 154 -22.31 -12.01 0.20
CA PRO A 154 -21.22 -12.01 1.17
C PRO A 154 -20.64 -10.60 1.36
N VAL A 155 -20.39 -10.21 2.60
CA VAL A 155 -19.70 -8.96 2.92
C VAL A 155 -18.20 -9.14 2.95
N ILE A 156 -17.48 -8.08 2.59
CA ILE A 156 -16.03 -8.03 2.70
C ILE A 156 -15.67 -7.51 4.10
N GLU A 157 -14.87 -8.29 4.82
CA GLU A 157 -14.38 -7.93 6.14
C GLU A 157 -12.93 -7.49 6.07
N VAL A 158 -12.60 -6.40 6.77
CA VAL A 158 -11.23 -5.92 6.91
C VAL A 158 -10.70 -6.31 8.28
N ILE A 159 -9.90 -7.37 8.34
CA ILE A 159 -9.27 -7.82 9.58
C ILE A 159 -8.29 -6.74 10.06
N ARG A 160 -8.33 -6.41 11.36
CA ARG A 160 -7.51 -5.38 12.00
C ARG A 160 -6.20 -5.94 12.54
#